data_AF-V5AEL3-F1
#
_entry.id   AF-V5AEL3-F1
#
_cell.length_a   1.000
_cell.length_b   1.000
_cell.length_c   1.000
_cell.angle_alpha   90.00
_cell.angle_beta   90.00
_cell.angle_gamma   90.00
#
_symmetry.space_group_name_H-M   'P 1'
#
loop_
_entity.id
_entity.type
_entity.pdbx_description
1 polymer ?
#
loop_
_entity_poly.entity_id
_entity_poly.type
_entity_poly.pdbx_seq_one_letter_code
_entity_poly.pdbx_strand_id
1 'polypeptide(L)'
;MGFFSFFNKKIGPKAQARKAYENAVRLTGSSKAVRAVKVRVAMRCTDVLDQIFDEGMRKTIGFDEAVMIAVAGGEATPAPFKATMDTCYKTIETAEGRAVGYVPFKYTQRMYELGWGYQQKTVPPDDAFELAQLIAEEMATELRLSVYAVQPIEPLSWLRD
;
A
#
# COMPACT_ATOMS: atom_id res chain seq x y z
N MET A 1 20.29 -41.66 17.39
CA MET A 1 20.44 -40.19 17.54
C MET A 1 20.31 -39.56 16.16
N GLY A 2 19.11 -39.10 15.79
CA GLY A 2 18.88 -38.34 14.56
C GLY A 2 18.16 -37.04 14.90
N PHE A 3 18.80 -36.21 15.71
CA PHE A 3 18.28 -34.95 16.19
C PHE A 3 18.64 -33.84 15.19
N PHE A 4 17.63 -33.05 14.79
CA PHE A 4 17.71 -31.75 14.12
C PHE A 4 18.00 -31.69 12.61
N SER A 5 17.03 -32.12 11.79
CA SER A 5 16.76 -31.47 10.49
C SER A 5 15.37 -30.83 10.50
N PHE A 6 15.18 -29.85 11.37
CA PHE A 6 14.02 -28.97 11.38
C PHE A 6 14.54 -27.53 11.41
N PHE A 7 13.92 -26.65 10.61
CA PHE A 7 14.13 -25.19 10.52
C PHE A 7 15.16 -24.66 9.51
N ASN A 8 14.80 -24.75 8.22
CA ASN A 8 15.07 -23.63 7.30
C ASN A 8 13.82 -23.33 6.47
N LYS A 9 12.74 -22.90 7.14
CA LYS A 9 11.49 -22.51 6.47
C LYS A 9 11.73 -21.16 5.80
N LYS A 10 11.92 -21.14 4.47
CA LYS A 10 11.96 -19.90 3.68
C LYS A 10 10.71 -19.08 4.01
N ILE A 11 10.91 -17.88 4.55
CA ILE A 11 9.82 -16.94 4.85
C ILE A 11 9.20 -16.53 3.51
N GLY A 12 7.88 -16.64 3.37
CA GLY A 12 7.18 -16.29 2.12
C GLY A 12 7.32 -14.80 1.78
N PRO A 13 7.16 -14.40 0.51
CA PRO A 13 7.38 -13.02 0.06
C PRO A 13 6.60 -11.95 0.85
N LYS A 14 5.33 -12.21 1.17
CA LYS A 14 4.50 -11.32 2.01
C LYS A 14 5.07 -11.13 3.41
N ALA A 15 5.48 -12.21 4.06
CA ALA A 15 6.08 -12.14 5.39
C ALA A 15 7.45 -11.45 5.37
N GLN A 16 8.22 -11.59 4.28
CA GLN A 16 9.46 -10.84 4.08
C GLN A 16 9.20 -9.34 3.90
N ALA A 17 8.21 -8.96 3.10
CA ALA A 17 7.83 -7.56 2.87
C ALA A 17 7.40 -6.88 4.17
N ARG A 18 6.52 -7.52 4.94
CA ARG A 18 6.08 -7.03 6.25
C ARG A 18 7.25 -6.90 7.23
N LYS A 19 8.11 -7.91 7.32
CA LYS A 19 9.30 -7.87 8.19
C LYS A 19 10.26 -6.75 7.78
N ALA A 20 10.40 -6.45 6.50
CA ALA A 20 11.24 -5.35 6.02
C ALA A 20 10.70 -3.99 6.49
N TYR A 21 9.39 -3.77 6.40
CA TYR A 21 8.74 -2.56 6.92
C TYR A 21 8.90 -2.45 8.44
N GLU A 22 8.56 -3.51 9.19
CA GLU A 22 8.67 -3.53 10.65
C GLU A 22 10.13 -3.30 11.12
N ASN A 23 11.10 -3.84 10.39
CA ASN A 23 12.51 -3.58 10.64
C ASN A 23 12.86 -2.11 10.39
N ALA A 24 12.39 -1.51 9.29
CA ALA A 24 12.65 -0.09 9.01
C ALA A 24 12.05 0.84 10.06
N VAL A 25 10.92 0.49 10.66
CA VAL A 25 10.33 1.21 11.81
C VAL A 25 11.22 1.07 13.05
N ARG A 26 11.73 -0.14 13.33
CA ARG A 26 12.54 -0.43 14.52
C ARG A 26 13.98 0.07 14.45
N LEU A 27 14.56 0.14 13.25
CA LEU A 27 15.96 0.52 13.07
C LEU A 27 16.19 1.97 13.50
N THR A 28 17.19 2.12 14.36
CA THR A 28 17.69 3.41 14.87
C THR A 28 19.20 3.51 14.67
N GLY A 29 19.75 4.72 14.86
CA GLY A 29 21.17 5.02 14.71
C GLY A 29 21.46 5.89 13.49
N SER A 30 22.73 6.22 13.24
CA SER A 30 23.13 7.17 12.18
C SER A 30 23.84 6.53 10.99
N SER A 31 23.81 5.19 10.88
CA SER A 31 24.58 4.50 9.84
C SER A 31 23.96 4.67 8.44
N LYS A 32 24.83 4.71 7.43
CA LYS A 32 24.41 4.69 6.01
C LYS A 32 23.51 3.48 5.69
N ALA A 33 23.71 2.35 6.37
CA ALA A 33 22.91 1.15 6.21
C ALA A 33 21.46 1.36 6.67
N VAL A 34 21.23 2.04 7.81
CA VAL A 34 19.87 2.36 8.29
C VAL A 34 19.15 3.27 7.30
N ARG A 35 19.85 4.30 6.79
CA ARG A 35 19.30 5.20 5.78
C ARG A 35 18.92 4.43 4.51
N ALA A 36 19.78 3.54 4.01
CA ALA A 36 19.50 2.75 2.81
C ALA A 36 18.26 1.85 2.95
N VAL A 37 18.05 1.26 4.14
CA VAL A 37 16.83 0.47 4.42
C VAL A 37 15.59 1.37 4.39
N LYS A 38 15.65 2.56 4.99
CA LYS A 38 14.52 3.51 5.01
C LYS A 38 14.18 4.05 3.62
N VAL A 39 15.18 4.40 2.81
CA VAL A 39 14.98 4.78 1.39
C VAL A 39 14.26 3.65 0.65
N ARG A 40 14.76 2.41 0.77
CA ARG A 40 14.16 1.26 0.09
C ARG A 40 12.71 1.05 0.51
N VAL A 41 12.39 1.17 1.81
CA VAL A 41 11.01 1.01 2.28
C VAL A 41 10.13 2.17 1.81
N ALA A 42 10.59 3.41 1.87
CA ALA A 42 9.84 4.59 1.42
C ALA A 42 9.43 4.48 -0.07
N MET A 43 10.38 4.12 -0.95
CA MET A 43 10.08 3.91 -2.37
C MET A 43 9.02 2.84 -2.59
N ARG A 44 9.19 1.68 -1.94
CA ARG A 44 8.23 0.57 -2.05
C ARG A 44 6.86 0.92 -1.49
N CYS A 45 6.79 1.69 -0.42
CA CYS A 45 5.53 2.16 0.15
C CYS A 45 4.78 3.09 -0.81
N THR A 46 5.51 3.94 -1.54
CA THR A 46 4.93 4.81 -2.59
C THR A 46 4.25 3.96 -3.67
N ASP A 47 4.99 3.02 -4.27
CA ASP A 47 4.44 2.13 -5.31
C ASP A 47 3.24 1.30 -4.80
N VAL A 48 3.30 0.84 -3.55
CA VAL A 48 2.23 0.06 -2.93
C VAL A 48 0.98 0.91 -2.73
N LEU A 49 1.11 2.16 -2.26
CA LEU A 49 -0.01 3.07 -2.07
C LEU A 49 -0.71 3.36 -3.40
N ASP A 50 0.05 3.66 -4.46
CA ASP A 50 -0.49 3.91 -5.80
C ASP A 50 -1.31 2.70 -6.30
N GLN A 51 -0.76 1.50 -6.17
CA GLN A 51 -1.46 0.28 -6.57
C GLN A 51 -2.70 -0.05 -5.71
N ILE A 52 -2.72 0.36 -4.43
CA ILE A 52 -3.89 0.20 -3.57
C ILE A 52 -5.00 1.16 -4.00
N PHE A 53 -4.65 2.41 -4.31
CA PHE A 53 -5.58 3.39 -4.87
C PHE A 53 -6.17 2.92 -6.19
N ASP A 54 -5.32 2.44 -7.12
CA ASP A 54 -5.75 1.84 -8.39
C ASP A 54 -6.67 0.64 -8.20
N GLU A 55 -6.40 -0.22 -7.21
CA GLU A 55 -7.30 -1.34 -6.90
C GLU A 55 -8.68 -0.82 -6.44
N GLY A 56 -8.72 0.20 -5.58
CA GLY A 56 -9.95 0.85 -5.14
C GLY A 56 -10.76 1.41 -6.31
N MET A 57 -10.10 2.13 -7.23
CA MET A 57 -10.74 2.63 -8.45
C MET A 57 -11.32 1.50 -9.31
N ARG A 58 -10.50 0.49 -9.65
CA ARG A 58 -10.91 -0.60 -10.55
C ARG A 58 -12.05 -1.44 -9.99
N LYS A 59 -12.05 -1.68 -8.68
CA LYS A 59 -13.12 -2.43 -8.01
C LYS A 59 -14.45 -1.68 -7.99
N THR A 60 -14.42 -0.35 -8.04
CA THR A 60 -15.62 0.48 -8.17
C THR A 60 -16.28 0.32 -9.53
N ILE A 61 -15.50 0.27 -10.62
CA ILE A 61 -16.03 0.09 -11.98
C ILE A 61 -16.86 -1.21 -12.08
N GLY A 62 -16.30 -2.32 -11.62
CA GLY A 62 -17.02 -3.59 -11.62
C GLY A 62 -18.21 -3.64 -10.64
N PHE A 63 -18.19 -2.81 -9.59
CA PHE A 63 -19.31 -2.68 -8.66
C PHE A 63 -20.49 -1.94 -9.30
N ASP A 64 -20.24 -0.82 -10.00
CA ASP A 64 -21.29 -0.03 -10.64
C ASP A 64 -22.02 -0.87 -11.71
N GLU A 65 -21.28 -1.67 -12.48
CA GLU A 65 -21.85 -2.64 -13.43
C GLU A 65 -22.74 -3.67 -12.73
N ALA A 66 -22.26 -4.24 -11.63
CA ALA A 66 -23.00 -5.25 -10.87
C ALA A 66 -24.28 -4.68 -10.20
N VAL A 67 -24.22 -3.43 -9.72
CA VAL A 67 -25.40 -2.72 -9.18
C VAL A 67 -26.44 -2.51 -10.28
N MET A 68 -26.03 -2.04 -11.48
CA MET A 68 -26.97 -1.85 -12.59
C MET A 68 -27.67 -3.15 -12.99
N ILE A 69 -26.95 -4.26 -13.05
CA ILE A 69 -27.51 -5.59 -13.35
C ILE A 69 -28.51 -6.02 -12.27
N ALA A 70 -28.14 -5.90 -10.99
CA ALA A 70 -29.01 -6.29 -9.88
C ALA A 70 -30.30 -5.46 -9.84
N VAL A 71 -30.20 -4.15 -10.06
CA VAL A 71 -31.38 -3.25 -10.13
C VAL A 71 -32.29 -3.63 -11.29
N ALA A 72 -31.74 -3.92 -12.47
CA ALA A 72 -32.52 -4.36 -13.63
C ALA A 72 -33.20 -5.73 -13.41
N GLY A 73 -32.56 -6.61 -12.64
CA GLY A 73 -33.10 -7.93 -12.27
C GLY A 73 -34.05 -7.94 -11.07
N GLY A 74 -34.20 -6.82 -10.35
CA GLY A 74 -34.95 -6.76 -9.09
C GLY A 74 -34.28 -7.51 -7.94
N GLU A 75 -32.96 -7.73 -8.05
CA GLU A 75 -32.14 -8.40 -7.04
C GLU A 75 -31.57 -7.40 -6.03
N ALA A 76 -31.07 -7.92 -4.90
CA ALA A 76 -30.38 -7.09 -3.92
C ALA A 76 -29.04 -6.59 -4.50
N THR A 77 -28.75 -5.29 -4.33
CA THR A 77 -27.49 -4.70 -4.79
C THR A 77 -26.30 -5.28 -4.03
N PRO A 78 -25.15 -5.50 -4.69
CA PRO A 78 -23.94 -5.97 -4.02
C PRO A 78 -23.48 -4.98 -2.94
N ALA A 79 -22.73 -5.49 -1.96
CA ALA A 79 -22.08 -4.64 -0.95
C ALA A 79 -20.79 -4.00 -1.53
N PRO A 80 -20.44 -2.77 -1.13
CA PRO A 80 -19.20 -2.13 -1.54
C PRO A 80 -17.98 -2.98 -1.16
N PHE A 81 -16.99 -3.05 -2.06
CA PHE A 81 -15.75 -3.75 -1.77
C PHE A 81 -14.98 -3.03 -0.65
N LYS A 82 -14.35 -3.81 0.22
CA LYS A 82 -13.51 -3.29 1.31
C LYS A 82 -12.11 -3.84 1.17
N ALA A 83 -11.12 -3.04 1.55
CA ALA A 83 -9.76 -3.50 1.68
C ALA A 83 -9.68 -4.69 2.66
N THR A 84 -8.86 -5.68 2.30
CA THR A 84 -8.59 -6.85 3.15
C THR A 84 -7.12 -6.85 3.58
N MET A 85 -6.74 -7.78 4.46
CA MET A 85 -5.34 -7.98 4.82
C MET A 85 -4.47 -8.36 3.60
N ASP A 86 -5.08 -8.88 2.54
CA ASP A 86 -4.36 -9.19 1.30
C ASP A 86 -3.98 -7.93 0.53
N THR A 87 -4.86 -6.92 0.55
CA THR A 87 -4.67 -5.61 -0.09
C THR A 87 -3.42 -4.88 0.41
N CYS A 88 -2.95 -5.19 1.63
CA CYS A 88 -1.72 -4.65 2.20
C CYS A 88 -0.45 -5.00 1.40
N TYR A 89 -0.53 -5.98 0.51
CA TYR A 89 0.62 -6.50 -0.23
C TYR A 89 0.44 -6.29 -1.71
N LYS A 90 1.46 -5.72 -2.35
CA LYS A 90 1.47 -5.45 -3.79
C LYS A 90 2.73 -5.97 -4.44
N THR A 91 2.58 -6.47 -5.67
CA THR A 91 3.74 -6.80 -6.50
C THR A 91 4.24 -5.52 -7.13
N ILE A 92 5.49 -5.16 -6.86
CA ILE A 92 6.13 -3.95 -7.34
C ILE A 92 7.32 -4.32 -8.22
N GLU A 93 7.57 -3.50 -9.23
CA GLU A 93 8.75 -3.62 -10.08
C GLU A 93 9.93 -2.94 -9.39
N THR A 94 11.08 -3.61 -9.34
CA THR A 94 12.31 -3.05 -8.76
C THR A 94 13.46 -3.28 -9.71
N ALA A 95 14.60 -2.61 -9.49
CA ALA A 95 15.81 -2.82 -10.29
C ALA A 95 16.31 -4.29 -10.26
N GLU A 96 15.99 -5.04 -9.20
CA GLU A 96 16.34 -6.47 -9.04
C GLU A 96 15.25 -7.42 -9.60
N GLY A 97 14.19 -6.87 -10.21
CA GLY A 97 13.01 -7.59 -10.70
C GLY A 97 11.78 -7.38 -9.81
N ARG A 98 10.81 -8.29 -9.87
CA ARG A 98 9.56 -8.20 -9.10
C ARG A 98 9.78 -8.51 -7.63
N ALA A 99 9.28 -7.63 -6.77
CA ALA A 99 9.25 -7.83 -5.32
C ALA A 99 7.82 -7.70 -4.79
N VAL A 100 7.61 -8.11 -3.53
CA VAL A 100 6.37 -7.80 -2.80
C VAL A 100 6.65 -6.63 -1.87
N GLY A 101 5.86 -5.56 -2.01
CA GLY A 101 5.79 -4.43 -1.10
C GLY A 101 4.71 -4.64 -0.04
N TYR A 102 4.79 -3.88 1.05
CA TYR A 102 3.83 -3.93 2.15
C TYR A 102 3.57 -2.53 2.70
N VAL A 103 2.30 -2.26 2.99
CA VAL A 103 1.85 -1.09 3.74
C VAL A 103 0.91 -1.56 4.87
N PRO A 104 1.00 -0.99 6.09
CA PRO A 104 0.09 -1.31 7.19
C PRO A 104 -1.39 -1.13 6.85
N PHE A 105 -2.24 -2.02 7.37
CA PHE A 105 -3.67 -2.09 7.01
C PHE A 105 -4.41 -0.76 7.20
N LYS A 106 -4.10 0.03 8.24
CA LYS A 106 -4.73 1.34 8.46
C LYS A 106 -4.53 2.33 7.30
N TYR A 107 -3.37 2.28 6.63
CA TYR A 107 -3.08 3.13 5.47
C TYR A 107 -3.67 2.51 4.21
N THR A 108 -3.63 1.19 4.11
CA THR A 108 -4.27 0.42 3.03
C THR A 108 -5.77 0.71 2.94
N GLN A 109 -6.49 0.70 4.06
CA GLN A 109 -7.92 1.00 4.08
C GLN A 109 -8.21 2.41 3.57
N ARG A 110 -7.51 3.42 4.11
CA ARG A 110 -7.69 4.82 3.72
C ARG A 110 -7.38 5.04 2.25
N MET A 111 -6.28 4.47 1.75
CA MET A 111 -5.89 4.62 0.35
C MET A 111 -6.85 3.91 -0.61
N TYR A 112 -7.37 2.75 -0.21
CA TYR A 112 -8.37 2.02 -0.99
C TYR A 112 -9.70 2.78 -1.06
N GLU A 113 -10.18 3.29 0.08
CA GLU A 113 -11.39 4.12 0.17
C GLU A 113 -11.24 5.42 -0.63
N LEU A 114 -10.03 6.00 -0.65
CA LEU A 114 -9.73 7.18 -1.45
C LEU A 114 -9.85 6.90 -2.96
N GLY A 115 -9.29 5.78 -3.44
CA GLY A 115 -9.44 5.35 -4.83
C GLY A 115 -10.90 5.07 -5.20
N TRP A 116 -11.66 4.47 -4.28
CA TRP A 116 -13.10 4.28 -4.46
C TRP A 116 -13.85 5.61 -4.60
N GLY A 117 -13.64 6.55 -3.68
CA GLY A 117 -14.28 7.87 -3.71
C GLY A 117 -13.91 8.70 -4.94
N TYR A 118 -12.65 8.62 -5.37
CA TYR A 118 -12.19 9.24 -6.60
C TYR A 118 -12.94 8.70 -7.82
N GLN A 119 -13.06 7.36 -7.95
CA GLN A 119 -13.78 6.76 -9.07
C GLN A 119 -15.29 7.07 -9.06
N GLN A 120 -15.91 7.14 -7.88
CA GLN A 120 -17.31 7.56 -7.74
C GLN A 120 -17.54 9.07 -7.94
N LYS A 121 -16.49 9.85 -8.19
CA LYS A 121 -16.53 11.32 -8.30
C LYS A 121 -17.04 12.01 -7.04
N THR A 122 -16.91 11.37 -5.88
CA THR A 122 -17.21 11.97 -4.57
C THR A 122 -16.00 12.68 -3.99
N VAL A 123 -14.79 12.33 -4.45
CA VAL A 123 -13.53 12.99 -4.10
C VAL A 123 -12.92 13.58 -5.38
N PRO A 124 -12.80 14.92 -5.50
CA PRO A 124 -12.10 15.59 -6.59
C PRO A 124 -10.62 15.19 -6.68
N PRO A 125 -9.95 15.37 -7.84
CA PRO A 125 -8.54 15.03 -8.01
C PRO A 125 -7.60 15.74 -7.03
N ASP A 126 -7.78 17.04 -6.78
CA ASP A 126 -6.94 17.80 -5.86
C ASP A 126 -7.07 17.27 -4.43
N ASP A 127 -8.30 17.04 -3.97
CA ASP A 127 -8.59 16.46 -2.65
C ASP A 127 -8.01 15.03 -2.53
N ALA A 128 -8.09 14.23 -3.59
CA ALA A 128 -7.52 12.89 -3.63
C ALA A 128 -5.98 12.93 -3.48
N PHE A 129 -5.33 13.86 -4.17
CA PHE A 129 -3.89 14.06 -4.04
C PHE A 129 -3.51 14.49 -2.61
N GLU A 130 -4.18 15.51 -2.06
CA GLU A 130 -3.90 16.03 -0.72
C GLU A 130 -4.10 14.97 0.38
N LEU A 131 -5.21 14.23 0.32
CA LEU A 131 -5.50 13.14 1.27
C LEU A 131 -4.47 12.01 1.17
N ALA A 132 -4.01 11.69 -0.05
CA ALA A 132 -2.95 10.70 -0.26
C ALA A 132 -1.62 11.17 0.35
N GLN A 133 -1.26 12.46 0.23
CA GLN A 133 -0.06 13.01 0.87
C GLN A 133 -0.15 12.93 2.39
N LEU A 134 -1.32 13.22 2.99
CA LEU A 134 -1.52 13.12 4.44
C LEU A 134 -1.34 11.68 4.94
N ILE A 135 -1.88 10.69 4.22
CA ILE A 135 -1.68 9.26 4.51
C ILE A 135 -0.18 8.92 4.48
N ALA A 136 0.53 9.43 3.47
CA ALA A 136 1.94 9.17 3.29
C ALA A 136 2.83 9.88 4.34
N GLU A 137 2.47 11.09 4.76
CA GLU A 137 3.17 11.85 5.78
C GLU A 137 3.07 11.19 7.16
N GLU A 138 1.89 10.68 7.53
CA GLU A 138 1.73 9.89 8.75
C GLU A 138 2.64 8.65 8.74
N MET A 139 2.71 7.94 7.61
CA MET A 139 3.57 6.76 7.46
C MET A 139 5.06 7.14 7.47
N ALA A 140 5.44 8.24 6.82
CA ALA A 140 6.80 8.77 6.82
C ALA A 140 7.25 9.17 8.24
N THR A 141 6.32 9.69 9.05
CA THR A 141 6.54 10.03 10.46
C THR A 141 6.80 8.77 11.29
N GLU A 142 6.04 7.69 11.10
CA GLU A 142 6.29 6.40 11.77
C GLU A 142 7.65 5.80 11.40
N LEU A 143 8.02 5.92 10.13
CA LEU A 143 9.32 5.50 9.63
C LEU A 143 10.45 6.48 9.99
N ARG A 144 10.12 7.64 10.57
CA ARG A 144 11.03 8.72 10.95
C ARG A 144 11.89 9.21 9.80
N LEU A 145 11.38 9.23 8.56
CA LEU A 145 12.17 9.46 7.35
C LEU A 145 12.95 10.79 7.36
N SER A 146 12.36 11.85 7.92
CA SER A 146 12.98 13.18 8.04
C SER A 146 14.29 13.16 8.82
N VAL A 147 14.35 12.37 9.91
CA VAL A 147 15.57 12.21 10.75
C VAL A 147 16.74 11.64 9.94
N TYR A 148 16.47 10.91 8.87
CA TYR A 148 17.47 10.25 8.03
C TYR A 148 17.68 10.95 6.69
N ALA A 149 17.12 12.16 6.51
CA ALA A 149 17.13 12.90 5.24
C ALA A 149 16.74 12.00 4.06
N VAL A 150 15.70 11.18 4.26
CA VAL A 150 15.10 10.34 3.22
C VAL A 150 14.00 11.14 2.55
N GLN A 151 13.88 11.00 1.22
CA GLN A 151 12.81 11.63 0.46
C GLN A 151 11.44 11.23 1.05
N PRO A 152 10.46 12.15 1.00
CA PRO A 152 9.10 11.84 1.42
C PRO A 152 8.50 10.70 0.58
N ILE A 153 7.43 10.11 1.10
CA ILE A 153 6.59 9.18 0.37
C ILE A 153 5.58 10.06 -0.37
N GLU A 154 5.59 10.04 -1.69
CA GLU A 154 4.79 10.93 -2.54
C GLU A 154 3.89 10.12 -3.48
N PRO A 155 2.81 9.50 -2.95
CA PRO A 155 1.89 8.74 -3.77
C PRO A 155 1.09 9.65 -4.71
N LEU A 156 0.56 9.09 -5.79
CA LEU A 156 -0.29 9.77 -6.77
C LEU A 156 0.31 11.02 -7.41
N SER A 157 1.63 11.12 -7.51
CA SER A 157 2.31 12.24 -8.18
C SER A 157 1.80 12.45 -9.61
N TRP A 158 1.45 11.37 -10.30
CA TRP A 158 0.86 11.34 -11.63
C TRP A 158 -0.51 12.02 -11.75
N LEU A 159 -1.22 12.33 -10.64
CA LEU A 159 -2.45 13.13 -10.70
C LEU A 159 -2.19 14.62 -11.00
N ARG A 160 -0.94 15.07 -10.90
CA ARG A 160 -0.55 16.48 -11.12
C ARG A 160 0.20 16.72 -12.42
N ASP A 161 0.57 15.65 -13.14
CA ASP A 161 1.25 15.68 -14.43
C ASP A 161 0.24 15.80 -15.60
#